data_AF-A0A7S2HUH7-F1
#
_entry.id   AF-A0A7S2HUH7-F1
#
_cell.length_a   1.000
_cell.length_b   1.000
_cell.length_c   1.000
_cell.angle_alpha   90.00
_cell.angle_beta   90.00
_cell.angle_gamma   90.00
#
_symmetry.space_group_name_H-M   'P 1'
#
loop_
_entity.id
_entity.type
_entity.pdbx_description
1 polymer ?
#
loop_
_entity_poly.entity_id
_entity_poly.type
_entity_poly.pdbx_seq_one_letter_code
_entity_poly.pdbx_strand_id
1 'polypeptide(L)'
;AGAIWQTAIKTKAKIEEAKGGVLFIDEAYRLFQEESTKDFGREAIDEIMAAMNTGDVVMIFAGYRKEMQAFMGGNPGLFRRISKQFFFEDYKTDELTNILKLNVKLSGFQLDTEVTDEQLTDIIERKTIARQRAQMNGGIPQQMFRKAKWFLDERLDMDACEDELMTFNLGDLENSLEEMKNNWSQFAPDDEEGDIRSSVINLEVGRDSLVS
;
A
#
# COMPACT_ATOMS: atom_id res chain seq x y z
N ALA A 1 -30.07 4.49 -22.89
CA ALA A 1 -29.30 5.73 -22.66
C ALA A 1 -29.31 6.12 -21.16
N GLY A 2 -28.89 5.23 -20.24
CA GLY A 2 -29.10 5.43 -18.79
C GLY A 2 -27.89 5.20 -17.88
N ALA A 3 -26.71 4.88 -18.44
CA ALA A 3 -25.51 4.65 -17.65
C ALA A 3 -24.67 5.92 -17.45
N ILE A 4 -24.76 6.88 -18.39
CA ILE A 4 -23.83 8.02 -18.51
C ILE A 4 -23.90 8.98 -17.31
N TRP A 5 -24.97 8.97 -16.50
CA TRP A 5 -25.14 9.87 -15.34
C TRP A 5 -25.01 9.19 -13.98
N GLN A 6 -24.86 7.86 -13.95
CA GLN A 6 -24.83 7.14 -12.68
C GLN A 6 -23.52 7.34 -11.94
N THR A 7 -22.43 7.63 -12.65
CA THR A 7 -21.12 7.80 -12.04
C THR A 7 -21.05 9.14 -11.31
N ALA A 8 -21.43 10.25 -11.96
CA ALA A 8 -21.50 11.55 -11.29
C ALA A 8 -22.36 11.52 -10.02
N ILE A 9 -23.55 10.91 -10.07
CA ILE A 9 -24.44 10.81 -8.90
C ILE A 9 -23.77 10.06 -7.74
N LYS A 10 -23.10 8.94 -8.03
CA LYS A 10 -22.39 8.14 -7.02
C LYS A 10 -21.18 8.87 -6.45
N THR A 11 -20.40 9.53 -7.31
CA THR A 11 -19.24 10.33 -6.90
C THR A 11 -19.68 11.48 -6.00
N LYS A 12 -20.70 12.23 -6.41
CA LYS A 12 -21.26 13.33 -5.63
C LYS A 12 -21.78 12.86 -4.28
N ALA A 13 -22.50 11.74 -4.23
CA ALA A 13 -22.96 11.17 -2.96
C ALA A 13 -21.79 10.90 -1.99
N LYS A 14 -20.68 10.35 -2.48
CA LYS A 14 -19.48 10.11 -1.66
C LYS A 14 -18.78 11.39 -1.22
N ILE A 15 -18.76 12.41 -2.05
CA ILE A 15 -18.24 13.75 -1.69
C ILE A 15 -19.11 14.37 -0.60
N GLU A 16 -20.43 14.31 -0.73
CA GLU A 16 -21.37 14.83 0.26
C GLU A 16 -21.23 14.11 1.62
N GLU A 17 -21.05 12.79 1.61
CA GLU A 17 -20.73 12.00 2.82
C GLU A 17 -19.43 12.46 3.52
N ALA A 18 -18.46 12.97 2.76
CA ALA A 18 -17.15 13.40 3.28
C ALA A 18 -17.07 14.88 3.69
N LYS A 19 -18.15 15.66 3.52
CA LYS A 19 -18.19 17.09 3.89
C LYS A 19 -17.83 17.32 5.35
N GLY A 20 -16.99 18.32 5.59
CA GLY A 20 -16.41 18.63 6.89
C GLY A 20 -15.32 17.66 7.36
N GLY A 21 -14.92 16.70 6.51
CA GLY A 21 -13.92 15.68 6.81
C GLY A 21 -12.94 15.44 5.67
N VAL A 22 -12.56 14.18 5.49
CA VAL A 22 -11.55 13.74 4.54
C VAL A 22 -12.14 12.72 3.56
N LEU A 23 -11.90 12.93 2.26
CA LEU A 23 -12.17 11.95 1.22
C LEU A 23 -10.84 11.33 0.75
N PHE A 24 -10.63 10.07 1.11
CA PHE A 24 -9.46 9.28 0.67
C PHE A 24 -9.81 8.48 -0.59
N ILE A 25 -9.06 8.72 -1.66
CA ILE A 25 -9.23 8.10 -2.97
C ILE A 25 -7.97 7.27 -3.27
N ASP A 26 -8.07 5.98 -3.01
CA ASP A 26 -6.99 5.04 -3.29
C ASP A 26 -6.93 4.67 -4.78
N GLU A 27 -5.73 4.38 -5.25
CA GLU A 27 -5.41 4.11 -6.66
C GLU A 27 -6.09 5.12 -7.62
N ALA A 28 -6.02 6.42 -7.30
CA ALA A 28 -6.81 7.47 -7.96
C ALA A 28 -6.61 7.53 -9.47
N TYR A 29 -5.42 7.13 -9.95
CA TYR A 29 -5.12 7.02 -11.38
C TYR A 29 -6.08 6.08 -12.13
N ARG A 30 -6.74 5.12 -11.45
CA ARG A 30 -7.73 4.22 -12.07
C ARG A 30 -9.00 4.93 -12.53
N LEU A 31 -9.25 6.15 -12.06
CA LEU A 31 -10.33 7.01 -12.56
C LEU A 31 -10.04 7.52 -13.98
N PHE A 32 -8.80 7.40 -14.47
CA PHE A 32 -8.39 7.83 -15.79
C PHE A 32 -7.66 6.70 -16.52
N GLN A 33 -8.19 6.26 -17.66
CA GLN A 33 -7.54 5.29 -18.53
C GLN A 33 -7.46 5.90 -19.93
N GLU A 34 -6.25 6.21 -20.40
CA GLU A 34 -6.00 6.88 -21.69
C GLU A 34 -6.62 6.13 -22.87
N GLU A 35 -6.65 4.79 -22.82
CA GLU A 35 -7.15 3.93 -23.90
C GLU A 35 -8.66 3.61 -23.80
N SER A 36 -9.34 4.03 -22.73
CA SER A 36 -10.77 3.74 -22.57
C SER A 36 -11.61 4.90 -23.10
N THR A 37 -12.42 4.64 -24.13
CA THR A 37 -13.48 5.54 -24.63
C THR A 37 -14.66 5.69 -23.66
N LYS A 38 -14.50 5.33 -22.39
CA LYS A 38 -15.58 5.30 -21.40
C LYS A 38 -15.63 6.61 -20.61
N ASP A 39 -16.68 7.39 -20.85
CA ASP A 39 -16.93 8.70 -20.25
C ASP A 39 -17.07 8.72 -18.71
N PHE A 40 -17.21 7.56 -18.07
CA PHE A 40 -17.47 7.47 -16.62
C PHE A 40 -16.36 8.04 -15.74
N GLY A 41 -15.10 7.77 -16.09
CA GLY A 41 -13.96 8.23 -15.30
C GLY A 41 -13.84 9.76 -15.32
N ARG A 42 -14.08 10.35 -16.49
CA ARG A 42 -14.12 11.80 -16.68
C ARG A 42 -15.22 12.45 -15.87
N GLU A 43 -16.42 11.87 -15.86
CA GLU A 43 -17.55 12.36 -15.06
C GLU A 43 -17.22 12.40 -13.55
N ALA A 44 -16.54 11.38 -13.03
CA ALA A 44 -16.10 11.36 -11.64
C ALA A 44 -15.06 12.45 -11.35
N ILE A 45 -14.08 12.64 -12.24
CA ILE A 45 -13.04 13.66 -12.10
C ILE A 45 -13.65 15.07 -12.14
N ASP A 46 -14.65 15.30 -13.00
CA ASP A 46 -15.34 16.59 -13.09
C ASP A 46 -16.09 16.94 -11.79
N GLU A 47 -16.80 15.98 -11.17
CA GLU A 47 -17.44 16.18 -9.87
C GLU A 47 -16.43 16.40 -8.74
N ILE A 48 -15.30 15.67 -8.75
CA ILE A 48 -14.19 15.88 -7.80
C ILE A 48 -13.64 17.31 -7.94
N MET A 49 -13.31 17.75 -9.16
CA MET A 49 -12.79 19.10 -9.40
C MET A 49 -13.79 20.19 -9.00
N ALA A 50 -15.10 19.95 -9.19
CA ALA A 50 -16.14 20.87 -8.76
C ALA A 50 -16.14 21.03 -7.23
N ALA A 51 -16.08 19.91 -6.49
CA ALA A 51 -16.07 19.90 -5.03
C ALA A 51 -14.79 20.49 -4.43
N MET A 52 -13.62 20.29 -5.06
CA MET A 52 -12.38 20.96 -4.64
C MET A 52 -12.45 22.49 -4.69
N ASN A 53 -13.38 23.07 -5.47
CA ASN A 53 -13.56 24.53 -5.47
C ASN A 53 -14.39 25.04 -4.28
N THR A 54 -15.14 24.18 -3.58
CA THR A 54 -15.93 24.61 -2.41
C THR A 54 -15.10 24.61 -1.14
N GLY A 55 -14.07 23.76 -1.06
CA GLY A 55 -13.17 23.68 0.08
C GLY A 55 -13.77 22.99 1.32
N ASP A 56 -14.94 22.36 1.19
CA ASP A 56 -15.65 21.72 2.31
C ASP A 56 -15.12 20.31 2.65
N VAL A 57 -14.22 19.77 1.84
CA VAL A 57 -13.68 18.40 1.96
C VAL A 57 -12.17 18.45 1.72
N VAL A 58 -11.40 17.85 2.61
CA VAL A 58 -9.98 17.59 2.37
C VAL A 58 -9.87 16.33 1.51
N MET A 59 -9.28 16.44 0.32
CA MET A 59 -9.14 15.30 -0.60
C MET A 59 -7.71 14.75 -0.58
N ILE A 60 -7.60 13.43 -0.42
CA ILE A 60 -6.34 12.70 -0.42
C ILE A 60 -6.37 11.71 -1.59
N PHE A 61 -5.49 11.90 -2.56
CA PHE A 61 -5.31 10.98 -3.69
C PHE A 61 -4.06 10.15 -3.48
N ALA A 62 -4.22 8.83 -3.41
CA ALA A 62 -3.13 7.88 -3.25
C ALA A 62 -2.94 7.01 -4.49
N GLY A 63 -1.72 6.55 -4.70
CA GLY A 63 -1.39 5.59 -5.75
C GLY A 63 0.11 5.52 -6.02
N TYR A 64 0.47 4.64 -6.96
CA TYR A 64 1.85 4.50 -7.42
C TYR A 64 2.32 5.74 -8.17
N ARG A 65 3.56 6.15 -7.94
CA ARG A 65 4.13 7.42 -8.41
C ARG A 65 4.01 7.61 -9.91
N LYS A 66 4.40 6.61 -10.71
CA LYS A 66 4.44 6.70 -12.18
C LYS A 66 3.02 6.90 -12.74
N GLU A 67 2.08 6.11 -12.25
CA GLU A 67 0.67 6.14 -12.63
C GLU A 67 0.01 7.44 -12.18
N MET A 68 0.35 7.93 -10.98
CA MET A 68 -0.11 9.22 -10.49
C MET A 68 0.46 10.38 -11.32
N GLN A 69 1.71 10.32 -11.76
CA GLN A 69 2.28 11.33 -12.66
C GLN A 69 1.54 11.37 -14.00
N ALA A 70 1.23 10.21 -14.59
CA ALA A 70 0.43 10.12 -15.82
C ALA A 70 -0.99 10.68 -15.59
N PHE A 71 -1.65 10.27 -14.49
CA PHE A 71 -2.97 10.76 -14.12
C PHE A 71 -3.03 12.28 -13.98
N MET A 72 -2.03 12.87 -13.34
CA MET A 72 -1.92 14.34 -13.18
C MET A 72 -1.62 15.04 -14.50
N GLY A 73 -0.77 14.46 -15.34
CA GLY A 73 -0.48 14.96 -16.70
C GLY A 73 -1.72 15.00 -17.59
N GLY A 74 -2.57 13.97 -17.50
CA GLY A 74 -3.85 13.92 -18.21
C GLY A 74 -4.91 14.89 -17.68
N ASN A 75 -4.79 15.33 -16.42
CA ASN A 75 -5.78 16.17 -15.73
C ASN A 75 -5.12 17.42 -15.11
N PRO A 76 -4.62 18.38 -15.91
CA PRO A 76 -3.92 19.55 -15.40
C PRO A 76 -4.79 20.43 -14.50
N GLY A 77 -6.12 20.40 -14.68
CA GLY A 77 -7.08 21.09 -13.80
C GLY A 77 -7.12 20.53 -12.38
N LEU A 78 -7.03 19.20 -12.24
CA LEU A 78 -6.92 18.52 -10.96
C LEU A 78 -5.58 18.85 -10.29
N PHE A 79 -4.49 18.74 -11.05
CA PHE A 79 -3.13 18.98 -10.56
C PHE A 79 -2.95 20.38 -9.96
N ARG A 80 -3.50 21.42 -10.60
CA ARG A 80 -3.43 22.80 -10.12
C ARG A 80 -4.08 23.05 -8.75
N ARG A 81 -4.97 22.14 -8.32
CA ARG A 81 -5.66 22.24 -7.04
C ARG A 81 -4.95 21.46 -5.93
N ILE A 82 -4.05 20.55 -6.28
CA ILE A 82 -3.26 19.83 -5.29
C ILE A 82 -2.29 20.79 -4.62
N SER A 83 -2.41 20.89 -3.30
CA SER A 83 -1.67 21.84 -2.47
C SER A 83 -0.35 21.27 -1.95
N LYS A 84 -0.31 19.95 -1.72
CA LYS A 84 0.82 19.23 -1.12
C LYS A 84 0.98 17.87 -1.79
N GLN A 85 2.24 17.45 -1.92
CA GLN A 85 2.60 16.13 -2.44
C GLN A 85 3.58 15.50 -1.45
N PHE A 86 3.31 14.27 -1.07
CA PHE A 86 4.15 13.47 -0.20
C PHE A 86 4.62 12.25 -0.98
N PHE A 87 5.92 12.03 -1.01
CA PHE A 87 6.55 10.88 -1.65
C PHE A 87 6.95 9.88 -0.57
N PHE A 88 6.56 8.63 -0.76
CA PHE A 88 6.92 7.51 0.10
C PHE A 88 7.90 6.64 -0.65
N GLU A 89 9.15 6.65 -0.19
CA GLU A 89 10.21 5.79 -0.70
C GLU A 89 9.99 4.35 -0.23
N ASP A 90 10.57 3.40 -0.95
CA ASP A 90 10.51 2.00 -0.54
C ASP A 90 11.35 1.76 0.71
N TYR A 91 10.89 0.86 1.58
CA TYR A 91 11.62 0.53 2.80
C TYR A 91 12.95 -0.16 2.45
N LYS A 92 13.99 0.23 3.17
CA LYS A 92 15.25 -0.50 3.22
C LYS A 92 15.07 -1.84 3.95
N THR A 93 16.01 -2.76 3.76
CA THR A 93 15.92 -4.10 4.35
C THR A 93 15.80 -4.04 5.88
N ASP A 94 16.54 -3.16 6.54
CA ASP A 94 16.48 -2.95 8.00
C ASP A 94 15.12 -2.39 8.45
N GLU A 95 14.50 -1.53 7.64
CA GLU A 95 13.13 -1.05 7.88
C GLU A 95 12.10 -2.17 7.71
N LEU A 96 12.27 -3.06 6.72
CA LEU A 96 11.44 -4.27 6.58
C LEU A 96 11.58 -5.21 7.79
N THR A 97 12.79 -5.37 8.33
CA THR A 97 13.04 -6.09 9.60
C THR A 97 12.27 -5.47 10.76
N ASN A 98 12.26 -4.14 10.87
CA ASN A 98 11.51 -3.44 11.91
C ASN A 98 9.99 -3.66 11.76
N ILE A 99 9.48 -3.68 10.53
CA ILE A 99 8.06 -3.95 10.25
C ILE A 99 7.70 -5.40 10.62
N LEU A 100 8.57 -6.37 10.31
CA LEU A 100 8.37 -7.77 10.71
C LEU A 100 8.23 -7.88 12.24
N LYS A 101 9.17 -7.29 12.97
CA LYS A 101 9.16 -7.27 14.44
C LYS A 101 7.90 -6.62 14.99
N LEU A 102 7.44 -5.54 14.36
CA LEU A 102 6.18 -4.88 14.73
C LEU A 102 4.98 -5.80 14.50
N ASN A 103 4.90 -6.50 13.36
CA ASN A 103 3.82 -7.45 13.06
C ASN A 103 3.75 -8.59 14.07
N VAL A 104 4.92 -9.17 14.42
CA VAL A 104 5.06 -10.23 15.42
C VAL A 104 4.53 -9.74 16.76
N LYS A 105 5.04 -8.60 17.24
CA LYS A 105 4.67 -8.01 18.54
C LYS A 105 3.18 -7.64 18.63
N LEU A 106 2.64 -6.95 17.62
CA LEU A 106 1.24 -6.54 17.60
C LEU A 106 0.27 -7.72 17.57
N SER A 107 0.73 -8.88 17.10
CA SER A 107 -0.05 -10.10 17.04
C SER A 107 0.09 -10.98 18.29
N GLY A 108 0.83 -10.53 19.32
CA GLY A 108 1.05 -11.26 20.57
C GLY A 108 2.12 -12.35 20.49
N PHE A 109 2.87 -12.44 19.40
CA PHE A 109 4.00 -13.36 19.28
C PHE A 109 5.30 -12.67 19.70
N GLN A 110 6.34 -13.47 19.86
CA GLN A 110 7.70 -13.01 20.10
C GLN A 110 8.69 -13.74 19.18
N LEU A 111 9.88 -13.15 19.07
CA LEU A 111 11.03 -13.81 18.44
C LEU A 111 11.84 -14.47 19.55
N ASP A 112 12.42 -15.62 19.25
CA ASP A 112 13.41 -16.26 20.11
C ASP A 112 14.54 -15.27 20.42
N THR A 113 15.02 -15.29 21.67
CA THR A 113 16.10 -14.44 22.17
C THR A 113 17.40 -14.56 21.37
N GLU A 114 17.61 -15.68 20.67
CA GLU A 114 18.76 -15.90 19.80
C GLU A 114 18.63 -15.24 18.41
N VAL A 115 17.44 -14.80 18.02
CA VAL A 115 17.19 -14.17 16.72
C VAL A 115 17.63 -12.71 16.74
N THR A 116 18.64 -12.37 15.93
CA THR A 116 19.15 -10.99 15.82
C THR A 116 18.60 -10.24 14.62
N ASP A 117 18.61 -8.90 14.70
CA ASP A 117 18.17 -8.03 13.62
C ASP A 117 19.06 -8.19 12.37
N GLU A 118 20.36 -8.46 12.55
CA GLU A 118 21.26 -8.75 11.44
C GLU A 118 20.88 -10.04 10.72
N GLN A 119 20.51 -11.10 11.45
CA GLN A 119 20.08 -12.36 10.84
C GLN A 119 18.78 -12.18 10.04
N LEU A 120 17.81 -11.44 10.57
CA LEU A 120 16.55 -11.14 9.87
C LEU A 120 16.80 -10.34 8.60
N THR A 121 17.63 -9.31 8.69
CA THR A 121 18.00 -8.45 7.56
C THR A 121 18.74 -9.26 6.49
N ASP A 122 19.73 -10.06 6.89
CA ASP A 122 20.48 -10.95 5.99
C ASP A 122 19.57 -11.97 5.30
N ILE A 123 18.62 -12.58 6.01
CA ILE A 123 17.67 -13.52 5.41
C ILE A 123 16.78 -12.81 4.39
N ILE A 124 16.24 -11.62 4.69
CA ILE A 124 15.43 -10.85 3.73
C ILE A 124 16.29 -10.53 2.50
N GLU A 125 17.54 -10.13 2.66
CA GLU A 125 18.46 -9.82 1.56
C GLU A 125 18.84 -11.03 0.72
N ARG A 126 19.23 -12.15 1.33
CA ARG A 126 19.60 -13.38 0.61
C ARG A 126 18.41 -14.07 -0.04
N LYS A 127 17.21 -13.90 0.52
CA LYS A 127 16.00 -14.58 0.04
C LYS A 127 15.14 -13.72 -0.88
N THR A 128 15.46 -12.44 -1.09
CA THR A 128 14.71 -11.56 -2.00
C THR A 128 15.64 -10.75 -2.90
N ILE A 129 15.15 -10.31 -4.06
CA ILE A 129 15.85 -9.33 -4.91
C ILE A 129 15.27 -7.93 -4.75
N ALA A 130 16.02 -6.90 -5.16
CA ALA A 130 15.59 -5.49 -5.03
C ALA A 130 14.21 -5.23 -5.65
N ARG A 131 13.93 -5.81 -6.82
CA ARG A 131 12.62 -5.70 -7.49
C ARG A 131 11.47 -6.25 -6.62
N GLN A 132 11.69 -7.37 -5.96
CA GLN A 132 10.70 -8.01 -5.08
C GLN A 132 10.42 -7.13 -3.86
N ARG A 133 11.47 -6.57 -3.27
CA ARG A 133 11.36 -5.61 -2.16
C ARG A 133 10.64 -4.34 -2.58
N ALA A 134 10.87 -3.82 -3.78
CA ALA A 134 10.13 -2.66 -4.28
C ALA A 134 8.65 -2.97 -4.56
N GLN A 135 8.35 -4.13 -5.16
CA GLN A 135 6.97 -4.49 -5.53
C GLN A 135 6.10 -4.85 -4.32
N MET A 136 6.64 -5.60 -3.38
CA MET A 136 5.88 -6.04 -2.21
C MET A 136 6.08 -5.11 -1.02
N ASN A 137 7.26 -4.51 -0.87
CA ASN A 137 7.60 -3.56 0.20
C ASN A 137 7.16 -4.11 1.57
N GLY A 138 6.32 -3.39 2.31
CA GLY A 138 5.72 -3.89 3.56
C GLY A 138 4.98 -5.23 3.40
N GLY A 139 4.49 -5.59 2.22
CA GLY A 139 3.95 -6.92 1.93
C GLY A 139 4.90 -8.08 2.25
N ILE A 140 6.23 -7.92 2.15
CA ILE A 140 7.20 -8.98 2.49
C ILE A 140 7.12 -9.37 3.96
N PRO A 141 7.39 -8.47 4.94
CA PRO A 141 7.31 -8.81 6.36
C PRO A 141 5.91 -9.30 6.77
N GLN A 142 4.85 -8.84 6.11
CA GLN A 142 3.47 -9.28 6.36
C GLN A 142 3.29 -10.75 5.95
N GLN A 143 3.75 -11.14 4.77
CA GLN A 143 3.62 -12.52 4.28
C GLN A 143 4.58 -13.46 5.02
N MET A 144 5.81 -13.00 5.30
CA MET A 144 6.79 -13.69 6.11
C MET A 144 6.20 -14.08 7.47
N PHE A 145 5.64 -13.10 8.21
CA PHE A 145 4.95 -13.36 9.48
C PHE A 145 3.79 -14.35 9.36
N ARG A 146 2.92 -14.18 8.35
CA ARG A 146 1.75 -15.06 8.16
C ARG A 146 2.16 -16.51 7.92
N LYS A 147 3.21 -16.73 7.14
CA LYS A 147 3.71 -18.07 6.80
C LYS A 147 4.55 -18.67 7.93
N ALA A 148 5.29 -17.85 8.68
CA ALA A 148 6.04 -18.32 9.84
C ALA A 148 5.15 -19.03 10.87
N LYS A 149 3.88 -18.62 11.01
CA LYS A 149 2.89 -19.33 11.85
C LYS A 149 2.70 -20.79 11.47
N TRP A 150 2.74 -21.11 10.17
CA TRP A 150 2.66 -22.49 9.72
C TRP A 150 3.88 -23.27 10.18
N PHE A 151 5.09 -22.76 9.95
CA PHE A 151 6.31 -23.45 10.32
C PHE A 151 6.47 -23.61 11.83
N LEU A 152 5.98 -22.63 12.59
CA LEU A 152 5.86 -22.75 14.04
C LEU A 152 4.94 -23.91 14.43
N ASP A 153 3.74 -23.99 13.85
CA ASP A 153 2.78 -25.08 14.10
C ASP A 153 3.36 -26.45 13.71
N GLU A 154 4.10 -26.52 12.60
CA GLU A 154 4.70 -27.75 12.09
C GLU A 154 5.85 -28.27 12.96
N ARG A 155 6.63 -27.38 13.61
CA ARG A 155 7.76 -27.80 14.44
C ARG A 155 7.39 -28.17 15.88
N LEU A 156 6.19 -27.80 16.34
CA LEU A 156 5.76 -28.03 17.72
C LEU A 156 4.98 -29.34 17.84
N ASP A 157 5.02 -29.94 19.04
CA ASP A 157 4.21 -31.10 19.38
C ASP A 157 3.09 -30.73 20.38
N MET A 158 2.30 -31.72 20.78
CA MET A 158 1.15 -31.52 21.66
C MET A 158 1.54 -31.16 23.11
N ASP A 159 2.82 -31.32 23.48
CA ASP A 159 3.33 -31.06 24.83
C ASP A 159 3.97 -29.66 24.93
N ALA A 160 4.00 -28.90 23.83
CA ALA A 160 4.53 -27.54 23.78
C ALA A 160 3.82 -26.60 24.77
N CYS A 161 4.62 -25.80 25.48
CA CYS A 161 4.08 -24.83 26.42
C CYS A 161 3.60 -23.55 25.71
N GLU A 162 2.86 -22.71 26.44
CA GLU A 162 2.32 -21.46 25.91
C GLU A 162 3.40 -20.53 25.34
N ASP A 163 4.58 -20.47 25.96
CA ASP A 163 5.69 -19.66 25.49
C ASP A 163 6.24 -20.15 24.14
N GLU A 164 6.36 -21.47 23.97
CA GLU A 164 6.80 -22.09 22.73
C GLU A 164 5.80 -21.87 21.59
N LEU A 165 4.49 -21.96 21.88
CA LEU A 165 3.40 -21.71 20.91
C LEU A 165 3.39 -20.27 20.36
N MET A 166 4.06 -19.34 21.03
CA MET A 166 4.07 -17.92 20.68
C MET A 166 5.46 -17.42 20.24
N THR A 167 6.47 -18.30 20.16
CA THR A 167 7.87 -17.92 19.90
C THR A 167 8.38 -18.45 18.55
N PHE A 168 8.61 -17.53 17.61
CA PHE A 168 9.25 -17.85 16.33
C PHE A 168 10.77 -17.96 16.49
N ASN A 169 11.35 -19.03 15.96
CA ASN A 169 12.78 -19.11 15.75
C ASN A 169 13.18 -18.61 14.35
N LEU A 170 14.49 -18.58 14.07
CA LEU A 170 15.00 -18.14 12.77
C LEU A 170 14.56 -19.05 11.61
N GLY A 171 14.41 -20.35 11.84
CA GLY A 171 14.02 -21.33 10.84
C GLY A 171 12.57 -21.12 10.37
N ASP A 172 11.65 -20.81 11.28
CA ASP A 172 10.25 -20.52 10.96
C ASP A 172 10.15 -19.35 9.97
N LEU A 173 10.99 -18.34 10.19
CA LEU A 173 11.09 -17.12 9.39
C LEU A 173 11.81 -17.36 8.07
N GLU A 174 12.93 -18.10 8.06
CA GLU A 174 13.67 -18.40 6.83
C GLU A 174 12.85 -19.27 5.87
N ASN A 175 12.19 -20.32 6.39
CA ASN A 175 11.33 -21.20 5.63
C ASN A 175 10.13 -20.46 5.04
N SER A 176 9.61 -19.45 5.75
CA SER A 176 8.51 -18.61 5.25
C SER A 176 8.87 -17.87 3.95
N LEU A 177 10.09 -17.33 3.84
CA LEU A 177 10.56 -16.68 2.61
C LEU A 177 10.95 -17.69 1.53
N GLU A 178 11.52 -18.83 1.89
CA GLU A 178 11.85 -19.88 0.92
C GLU A 178 10.58 -20.40 0.23
N GLU A 179 9.51 -20.60 0.99
CA GLU A 179 8.21 -21.00 0.46
C GLU A 179 7.58 -19.91 -0.42
N MET A 180 7.82 -18.63 -0.11
CA MET A 180 7.39 -17.52 -0.96
C MET A 180 8.14 -17.51 -2.30
N LYS A 181 9.45 -17.80 -2.32
CA LYS A 181 10.23 -17.86 -3.57
C LYS A 181 9.65 -18.88 -4.56
N ASN A 182 9.27 -20.05 -4.06
CA ASN A 182 8.71 -21.12 -4.89
C ASN A 182 7.39 -20.73 -5.56
N ASN A 183 6.71 -19.71 -5.04
CA ASN A 183 5.39 -19.26 -5.50
C ASN A 183 5.38 -17.76 -5.84
N TRP A 184 6.52 -17.17 -6.18
CA TRP A 184 6.66 -15.72 -6.23
C TRP A 184 5.72 -15.04 -7.25
N SER A 185 5.47 -15.70 -8.37
CA SER A 185 4.55 -15.23 -9.42
C SER A 185 3.11 -15.02 -8.92
N GLN A 186 2.73 -15.65 -7.80
CA GLN A 186 1.42 -15.43 -7.16
C GLN A 186 1.36 -14.11 -6.39
N PHE A 187 2.50 -13.58 -5.96
CA PHE A 187 2.61 -12.36 -5.14
C PHE A 187 3.02 -11.14 -5.95
N ALA A 188 3.82 -11.33 -7.00
CA ALA A 188 4.16 -10.30 -7.95
C ALA A 188 4.32 -10.94 -9.35
N PRO A 189 3.36 -10.73 -10.28
CA PRO A 189 3.49 -11.25 -11.64
C PRO A 189 4.69 -10.63 -12.35
N ASP A 190 5.29 -11.38 -13.28
CA ASP A 190 6.39 -10.93 -14.13
C ASP A 190 5.87 -9.96 -15.21
N ASP A 191 5.64 -8.70 -14.87
CA ASP A 191 5.40 -7.62 -15.82
C ASP A 191 6.71 -6.92 -16.22
N GLU A 192 6.87 -6.56 -17.50
CA GLU A 192 8.12 -6.04 -18.05
C GLU A 192 8.54 -4.68 -17.46
N GLU A 193 9.85 -4.53 -17.29
CA GLU A 193 10.59 -3.29 -17.03
C GLU A 193 10.20 -2.44 -15.81
N GLY A 194 11.15 -2.42 -14.88
CA GLY A 194 11.03 -1.77 -13.59
C GLY A 194 10.78 -0.27 -13.68
N ASP A 195 9.92 0.20 -12.79
CA ASP A 195 10.28 1.34 -11.98
C ASP A 195 9.66 1.17 -10.58
N ILE A 196 10.40 1.69 -9.61
CA ILE A 196 10.18 1.58 -8.17
C ILE A 196 8.77 2.09 -7.84
N ARG A 197 7.93 1.25 -7.23
CA ARG A 197 6.54 1.57 -6.85
C ARG A 197 6.46 2.47 -5.61
N SER A 198 7.28 3.52 -5.61
CA SER A 198 7.15 4.62 -4.65
C SER A 198 5.71 5.12 -4.66
N SER A 199 5.11 5.22 -3.48
CA SER A 199 3.73 5.68 -3.35
C SER A 199 3.72 7.20 -3.26
N VAL A 200 2.70 7.83 -3.82
CA VAL A 200 2.49 9.27 -3.69
C VAL A 200 1.15 9.51 -3.03
N ILE A 201 1.15 10.35 -1.99
CA ILE A 201 -0.06 10.92 -1.43
C ILE A 201 -0.11 12.38 -1.85
N ASN A 202 -1.12 12.73 -2.64
CA ASN A 202 -1.41 14.10 -3.00
C ASN A 202 -2.55 14.62 -2.12
N LEU A 203 -2.32 15.73 -1.45
CA LEU A 203 -3.25 16.35 -0.52
C LEU A 203 -3.71 17.70 -1.08
N GLU A 204 -5.02 17.87 -1.16
CA GLU A 204 -5.65 19.18 -1.30
C GLU A 204 -6.17 19.63 0.07
N VAL A 205 -5.81 20.87 0.41
CA VAL A 205 -6.34 21.57 1.57
C VAL A 205 -6.95 22.86 1.02
N GLY A 206 -8.26 23.02 1.19
CA GLY A 206 -9.00 24.19 0.69
C GLY A 206 -8.30 25.50 1.01
N ARG A 207 -8.25 26.40 0.03
CA ARG A 207 -7.44 27.65 0.05
C ARG A 207 -7.65 28.56 1.26
N ASP A 208 -8.74 28.41 2.01
CA ASP A 208 -9.10 29.28 3.14
C ASP A 208 -8.73 28.73 4.53
N SER A 209 -8.07 27.56 4.62
CA SER A 209 -7.72 26.94 5.91
C SER A 209 -6.26 27.17 6.37
N LEU A 210 -5.46 27.90 5.59
CA LEU A 210 -4.06 28.24 5.92
C LEU A 210 -3.86 29.70 6.37
N VAL A 211 -4.94 30.45 6.60
CA VAL A 211 -4.89 31.80 7.17
C VAL A 211 -5.89 31.93 8.32
N SER A 212 -5.56 31.34 9.46
CA SER A 212 -5.97 31.81 10.80
C SER A 212 -5.09 31.19 11.87
#